data_AF-A0A7C1Y8C4-F1
#
_entry.id   AF-A0A7C1Y8C4-F1
#
_cell.length_a   1.000
_cell.length_b   1.000
_cell.length_c   1.000
_cell.angle_alpha   90.00
_cell.angle_beta   90.00
_cell.angle_gamma   90.00
#
_symmetry.space_group_name_H-M   'P 1'
#
loop_
_entity.id
_entity.type
_entity.pdbx_description
1 polymer ?
#
loop_
_entity_poly.entity_id
_entity_poly.type
_entity_poly.pdbx_seq_one_letter_code
_entity_poly.pdbx_strand_id
1 'polypeptide(L)'
;MRIHLKNGLKLWPMVGASGAIILAVLGLVGYFPGMGLLGSIREGYIPMAPSTAVSFIVLGFTLLGFNVRQHSRIKVIIPLLATLLVALFGILEVAGYFSGIDLNFEDTLVPVAGELNGVPIARMSPATGTAFFLSGIATFFLILHQKFPNRNTLIEYFAGGLGFLVFLISFVFFLAYLYGTPLLYELGETVPMALTTALGFAFLSISVLSAERNTFPLRLLIGPSTRSYLLRFILPLSVLSVTFGGGVVLLLAQTTKVNPAMISAALTVFIVIVTGFVATWISRHMGNKIDKVEEALRNSEERLRKIFQSSPICIAITNLASGKILDVNQAFEQGFGYSKEEVIGVNTKELGIWKNWEDRERVVMLLIKQGFAHAPEIEFIRKSGEIAIIDVYFSLIVVGDEECVLSNFLDITERKWAERKFGAMFDAIPDAAIFADK
;
A
#
# COMPACT_ATOMS: atom_id res chain seq x y z
N MET A 1 10.44 1.50 -9.13
CA MET A 1 9.00 1.16 -9.24
C MET A 1 8.26 1.04 -7.89
N ARG A 2 8.89 0.59 -6.78
CA ARG A 2 8.27 0.52 -5.42
C ARG A 2 7.84 1.89 -4.82
N ILE A 3 8.45 3.00 -5.25
CA ILE A 3 8.20 4.34 -4.67
C ILE A 3 7.05 5.09 -5.36
N HIS A 4 6.84 4.88 -6.68
CA HIS A 4 5.79 5.60 -7.42
C HIS A 4 4.37 5.13 -7.08
N LEU A 5 4.14 3.83 -6.82
CA LEU A 5 2.85 3.33 -6.34
C LEU A 5 2.55 3.73 -4.89
N LYS A 6 3.58 3.98 -4.07
CA LYS A 6 3.43 4.37 -2.65
C LYS A 6 2.80 5.75 -2.48
N ASN A 7 3.00 6.66 -3.43
CA ASN A 7 2.44 8.02 -3.41
C ASN A 7 1.18 8.18 -4.26
N GLY A 8 1.06 7.45 -5.38
CA GLY A 8 -0.12 7.54 -6.27
C GLY A 8 -1.44 7.18 -5.58
N LEU A 9 -1.44 6.23 -4.64
CA LEU A 9 -2.66 5.85 -3.91
C LEU A 9 -3.17 6.88 -2.90
N LYS A 10 -2.36 7.87 -2.50
CA LYS A 10 -2.83 8.89 -1.56
C LYS A 10 -3.77 9.90 -2.17
N LEU A 11 -3.73 10.10 -3.49
CA LEU A 11 -4.59 11.07 -4.18
C LEU A 11 -5.94 10.50 -4.60
N TRP A 12 -6.05 9.19 -4.87
CA TRP A 12 -7.29 8.57 -5.35
C TRP A 12 -8.52 8.80 -4.44
N PRO A 13 -8.39 8.81 -3.09
CA PRO A 13 -9.50 9.17 -2.22
C PRO A 13 -10.04 10.57 -2.49
N MET A 14 -9.13 11.52 -2.68
CA MET A 14 -9.46 12.92 -2.94
C MET A 14 -10.03 13.11 -4.34
N VAL A 15 -9.44 12.46 -5.35
CA VAL A 15 -9.94 12.49 -6.74
C VAL A 15 -11.36 11.93 -6.80
N GLY A 16 -11.63 10.79 -6.15
CA GLY A 16 -12.95 10.20 -6.08
C GLY A 16 -13.98 11.11 -5.42
N ALA A 17 -13.67 11.65 -4.23
CA ALA A 17 -14.59 12.52 -3.52
C ALA A 17 -14.86 13.84 -4.27
N SER A 18 -13.82 14.48 -4.80
CA SER A 18 -13.95 15.69 -5.60
C SER A 18 -14.74 15.45 -6.90
N GLY A 19 -14.51 14.33 -7.58
CA GLY A 19 -15.26 13.96 -8.78
C GLY A 19 -16.76 13.82 -8.53
N ALA A 20 -17.13 13.16 -7.42
CA ALA A 20 -18.53 13.04 -7.01
C ALA A 20 -19.16 14.41 -6.68
N ILE A 21 -18.45 15.29 -5.96
CA ILE A 21 -18.91 16.65 -5.65
C ILE A 21 -19.12 17.47 -6.92
N ILE A 22 -18.16 17.43 -7.85
CA ILE A 22 -18.24 18.19 -9.11
C ILE A 22 -19.48 17.76 -9.90
N LEU A 23 -19.70 16.44 -10.06
CA LEU A 23 -20.89 15.94 -10.75
C LEU A 23 -22.19 16.32 -10.03
N ALA A 24 -22.20 16.32 -8.70
CA ALA A 24 -23.35 16.75 -7.92
C ALA A 24 -23.67 18.24 -8.10
N VAL A 25 -22.65 19.10 -8.09
CA VAL A 25 -22.82 20.54 -8.35
C VAL A 25 -23.34 20.76 -9.77
N LEU A 26 -22.79 20.08 -10.78
CA LEU A 26 -23.32 20.13 -12.15
C LEU A 26 -24.77 19.63 -12.23
N GLY A 27 -25.11 18.60 -11.46
CA GLY A 27 -26.47 18.09 -11.29
C GLY A 27 -27.45 19.15 -10.80
N LEU A 28 -27.11 19.87 -9.73
CA LEU A 28 -27.93 20.98 -9.21
C LEU A 28 -28.03 22.14 -10.18
N VAL A 29 -26.89 22.52 -10.79
CA VAL A 29 -26.85 23.61 -11.77
C VAL A 29 -27.70 23.28 -13.01
N GLY A 30 -27.88 21.99 -13.32
CA GLY A 30 -28.74 21.51 -14.38
C GLY A 30 -30.21 21.97 -14.30
N TYR A 31 -30.69 22.36 -13.12
CA TYR A 31 -32.06 22.87 -12.96
C TYR A 31 -32.22 24.36 -13.23
N PHE A 32 -31.13 25.10 -13.46
CA PHE A 32 -31.25 26.49 -13.91
C PHE A 32 -31.72 26.57 -15.37
N PRO A 33 -32.52 27.60 -15.72
CA PRO A 33 -32.98 27.81 -17.09
C PRO A 33 -31.81 27.79 -18.10
N GLY A 34 -31.92 26.93 -19.12
CA GLY A 34 -30.90 26.78 -20.17
C GLY A 34 -29.70 25.90 -19.83
N MET A 35 -29.65 25.28 -18.64
CA MET A 35 -28.50 24.47 -18.19
C MET A 35 -28.79 22.96 -18.08
N GLY A 36 -29.94 22.47 -18.55
CA GLY A 36 -30.38 21.07 -18.41
C GLY A 36 -29.33 20.01 -18.81
N LEU A 37 -28.54 20.28 -19.84
CA LEU A 37 -27.45 19.40 -20.31
C LEU A 37 -26.38 19.13 -19.24
N LEU A 38 -26.14 20.05 -18.30
CA LEU A 38 -25.16 19.84 -17.23
C LEU A 38 -25.65 18.78 -16.22
N GLY A 39 -26.96 18.65 -16.04
CA GLY A 39 -27.57 17.67 -15.14
C GLY A 39 -27.75 16.28 -15.76
N SER A 40 -27.96 16.20 -17.08
CA SER A 40 -28.28 14.97 -17.81
C SER A 40 -27.17 14.45 -18.75
N ILE A 41 -26.13 15.25 -19.04
CA ILE A 41 -25.07 15.03 -20.06
C ILE A 41 -25.56 15.04 -21.51
N ARG A 42 -26.74 14.48 -21.79
CA ARG A 42 -27.31 14.36 -23.12
C ARG A 42 -28.79 14.74 -23.10
N GLU A 43 -29.27 15.32 -24.20
CA GLU A 43 -30.71 15.54 -24.39
C GLU A 43 -31.46 14.20 -24.37
N GLY A 44 -32.59 14.17 -23.67
CA GLY A 44 -33.40 12.96 -23.48
C GLY A 44 -32.94 12.03 -22.36
N TYR A 45 -31.83 12.34 -21.66
CA TYR A 45 -31.47 11.66 -20.41
C TYR A 45 -32.09 12.38 -19.21
N ILE A 46 -32.40 11.62 -18.16
CA ILE A 46 -32.99 12.16 -16.94
C ILE A 46 -31.86 12.84 -16.16
N PRO A 47 -32.04 14.10 -15.73
CA PRO A 47 -31.04 14.80 -14.94
C PRO A 47 -30.92 14.19 -13.53
N MET A 48 -29.76 14.37 -12.90
CA MET A 48 -29.55 14.00 -11.49
C MET A 48 -30.61 14.68 -10.60
N ALA A 49 -31.23 13.95 -9.67
CA ALA A 49 -32.18 14.55 -8.74
C ALA A 49 -31.49 15.50 -7.72
N PRO A 50 -32.14 16.57 -7.26
CA PRO A 50 -31.55 17.50 -6.30
C PRO A 50 -31.09 16.84 -4.99
N SER A 51 -31.92 15.97 -4.40
CA SER A 51 -31.54 15.24 -3.19
C SER A 51 -30.35 14.29 -3.39
N THR A 52 -30.22 13.73 -4.60
CA THR A 52 -29.06 12.91 -5.01
C THR A 52 -27.79 13.73 -5.00
N ALA A 53 -27.83 14.94 -5.56
CA ALA A 53 -26.69 15.84 -5.56
C ALA A 53 -26.30 16.27 -4.12
N VAL A 54 -27.27 16.63 -3.28
CA VAL A 54 -27.01 16.96 -1.87
C VAL A 54 -26.34 15.79 -1.14
N SER A 55 -26.82 14.57 -1.35
CA SER A 55 -26.26 13.36 -0.74
C SER A 55 -24.81 13.10 -1.18
N PHE A 56 -24.49 13.29 -2.46
CA PHE A 56 -23.11 13.22 -2.97
C PHE A 56 -22.21 14.30 -2.38
N ILE A 57 -22.70 15.53 -2.24
CA ILE A 57 -21.94 16.64 -1.65
C ILE A 57 -21.60 16.31 -0.18
N VAL A 58 -22.59 15.84 0.59
CA VAL A 58 -22.41 15.48 2.00
C VAL A 58 -21.39 14.35 2.16
N LEU A 59 -21.54 13.24 1.41
CA LEU A 59 -20.60 12.12 1.49
C LEU A 59 -19.21 12.49 0.95
N GLY A 60 -19.15 13.27 -0.13
CA GLY A 60 -17.90 13.73 -0.73
C GLY A 60 -17.08 14.58 0.24
N PHE A 61 -17.69 15.58 0.88
CA PHE A 61 -16.99 16.39 1.88
C PHE A 61 -16.58 15.57 3.11
N THR A 62 -17.42 14.61 3.51
CA THR A 62 -17.10 13.67 4.59
C THR A 62 -15.83 12.86 4.27
N LEU A 63 -15.72 12.33 3.05
CA LEU A 63 -14.56 11.57 2.58
C LEU A 63 -13.31 12.44 2.35
N LEU A 64 -13.46 13.71 1.94
CA LEU A 64 -12.32 14.65 1.90
C LEU A 64 -11.77 14.93 3.30
N GLY A 65 -12.65 15.06 4.30
CA GLY A 65 -12.29 15.27 5.70
C GLY A 65 -11.68 14.05 6.40
N PHE A 66 -11.83 12.86 5.82
CA PHE A 66 -11.32 11.58 6.36
C PHE A 66 -9.78 11.52 6.40
N ASN A 67 -9.09 12.22 5.50
CA ASN A 67 -7.61 12.20 5.41
C ASN A 67 -6.90 13.22 6.31
N VAL A 68 -7.64 14.08 7.01
CA VAL A 68 -7.08 15.08 7.92
C VAL A 68 -6.95 14.45 9.31
N ARG A 69 -5.76 14.48 9.94
CA ARG A 69 -5.57 13.99 11.33
C ARG A 69 -6.56 14.70 12.27
N GLN A 70 -7.62 13.99 12.68
CA GLN A 70 -8.66 14.57 13.52
C GLN A 70 -8.31 14.39 15.00
N HIS A 71 -7.97 15.47 15.70
CA HIS A 71 -7.68 15.43 17.15
C HIS A 71 -8.90 15.77 18.04
N SER A 72 -10.02 16.23 17.46
CA SER A 72 -11.21 16.67 18.20
C SER A 72 -12.41 15.73 18.00
N ARG A 73 -13.15 15.43 19.08
CA ARG A 73 -14.36 14.58 19.06
C ARG A 73 -15.44 15.10 18.12
N ILE A 74 -15.60 16.42 18.02
CA ILE A 74 -16.61 17.07 17.16
C ILE A 74 -16.34 16.79 15.69
N LYS A 75 -15.06 16.78 15.29
CA LYS A 75 -14.64 16.52 13.91
C LYS A 75 -14.99 15.10 13.44
N VAL A 76 -15.24 14.17 14.36
CA VAL A 76 -15.64 12.78 14.08
C VAL A 76 -17.15 12.57 14.14
N ILE A 77 -17.83 13.15 15.15
CA ILE A 77 -19.27 12.95 15.35
C ILE A 77 -20.08 13.54 14.19
N ILE A 78 -19.71 14.74 13.70
CA ILE A 78 -20.42 15.39 12.61
C ILE A 78 -20.40 14.52 11.33
N PRO A 79 -19.24 14.04 10.83
CA PRO A 79 -19.18 13.09 9.72
C PRO A 79 -19.99 11.82 9.93
N LEU A 80 -19.94 11.22 11.12
CA LEU A 80 -20.71 10.01 11.41
C LEU A 80 -22.22 10.25 11.29
N LEU A 81 -22.72 11.34 11.88
CA LEU A 81 -24.12 11.72 11.76
C LEU A 81 -24.49 12.03 10.29
N ALA A 82 -23.63 12.75 9.57
CA ALA A 82 -23.85 13.04 8.16
C ALA A 82 -23.98 11.77 7.30
N THR A 83 -23.11 10.77 7.50
CA THR A 83 -23.19 9.48 6.79
C THR A 83 -24.43 8.68 7.15
N LEU A 84 -24.85 8.70 8.42
CA LEU A 84 -26.09 8.05 8.88
C LEU A 84 -27.33 8.74 8.31
N LEU A 85 -27.34 10.07 8.21
CA LEU A 85 -28.44 10.82 7.60
C LEU A 85 -28.59 10.49 6.11
N VAL A 86 -27.49 10.42 5.36
CA VAL A 86 -27.53 10.00 3.95
C VAL A 86 -27.99 8.55 3.81
N ALA A 87 -27.53 7.66 4.70
CA ALA A 87 -27.98 6.27 4.68
C ALA A 87 -29.47 6.15 4.99
N LEU A 88 -29.94 6.85 6.02
CA LEU A 88 -31.35 6.90 6.41
C LEU A 88 -32.22 7.45 5.29
N PHE A 89 -31.77 8.53 4.63
CA PHE A 89 -32.47 9.09 3.49
C PHE A 89 -32.58 8.08 2.34
N GLY A 90 -31.48 7.40 2.00
CA GLY A 90 -31.48 6.39 0.94
C GLY A 90 -32.41 5.20 1.20
N ILE A 91 -32.50 4.73 2.46
CA ILE A 91 -33.42 3.62 2.81
C ILE A 91 -34.88 4.07 2.91
N LEU A 92 -35.14 5.31 3.34
CA LEU A 92 -36.50 5.87 3.36
C LEU A 92 -37.04 6.01 1.93
N GLU A 93 -36.21 6.40 0.96
CA GLU A 93 -36.61 6.45 -0.45
C GLU A 93 -37.05 5.07 -0.96
N VAL A 94 -36.25 4.04 -0.68
CA VAL A 94 -36.59 2.66 -1.05
C VAL A 94 -37.87 2.19 -0.36
N ALA A 95 -38.05 2.51 0.93
CA ALA A 95 -39.25 2.16 1.67
C ALA A 95 -40.50 2.89 1.15
N GLY A 96 -40.38 4.19 0.80
CA GLY A 96 -41.44 4.98 0.19
C GLY A 96 -41.92 4.37 -1.12
N TYR A 97 -40.97 3.98 -1.98
CA TYR A 97 -41.27 3.28 -3.23
C TYR A 97 -42.08 1.99 -3.02
N PHE A 98 -41.67 1.10 -2.11
CA PHE A 98 -42.38 -0.16 -1.86
C PHE A 98 -43.71 0.00 -1.11
N SER A 99 -43.87 1.08 -0.33
CA SER A 99 -45.10 1.36 0.42
C SER A 99 -46.11 2.20 -0.37
N GLY A 100 -45.72 2.75 -1.51
CA GLY A 100 -46.53 3.70 -2.29
C GLY A 100 -46.71 5.06 -1.58
N ILE A 101 -45.93 5.35 -0.54
CA ILE A 101 -45.97 6.62 0.18
C ILE A 101 -44.89 7.53 -0.41
N ASP A 102 -45.30 8.69 -0.90
CA ASP A 102 -44.36 9.70 -1.38
C ASP A 102 -43.64 10.35 -0.19
N LEU A 103 -42.47 9.81 0.15
CA LEU A 103 -41.58 10.33 1.18
C LEU A 103 -40.54 11.32 0.61
N ASN A 104 -40.72 11.77 -0.63
CA ASN A 104 -39.77 12.66 -1.30
C ASN A 104 -39.78 14.06 -0.69
N PHE A 105 -38.60 14.68 -0.61
CA PHE A 105 -38.41 16.08 -0.23
C PHE A 105 -38.08 16.98 -1.43
N GLU A 106 -38.13 16.42 -2.64
CA GLU A 106 -37.64 17.06 -3.88
C GLU A 106 -38.41 18.33 -4.23
N ASP A 107 -39.72 18.36 -4.00
CA ASP A 107 -40.58 19.52 -4.25
C ASP A 107 -40.20 20.75 -3.39
N THR A 108 -39.50 20.52 -2.26
CA THR A 108 -38.96 21.60 -1.43
C THR A 108 -37.66 22.17 -2.00
N LEU A 109 -36.87 21.34 -2.70
CA LEU A 109 -35.58 21.74 -3.28
C LEU A 109 -35.75 22.40 -4.65
N VAL A 110 -36.54 21.78 -5.52
CA VAL A 110 -36.83 22.28 -6.87
C VAL A 110 -38.32 22.07 -7.16
N PRO A 111 -39.14 23.13 -7.05
CA PRO A 111 -40.56 23.03 -7.32
C PRO A 111 -40.82 22.74 -8.81
N VAL A 112 -41.59 21.67 -9.08
CA VAL A 112 -42.19 21.36 -10.40
C VAL A 112 -41.17 21.13 -11.52
N ALA A 113 -40.48 20.00 -11.49
CA ALA A 113 -39.52 19.60 -12.52
C ALA A 113 -40.13 18.97 -13.79
N GLY A 114 -41.43 18.67 -13.79
CA GLY A 114 -42.13 18.04 -14.91
C GLY A 114 -41.81 16.56 -15.11
N GLU A 115 -42.10 16.03 -16.30
CA GLU A 115 -41.88 14.64 -16.67
C GLU A 115 -41.08 14.52 -17.97
N LEU A 116 -40.26 13.48 -18.09
CA LEU A 116 -39.55 13.09 -19.31
C LEU A 116 -40.02 11.70 -19.72
N ASN A 117 -40.66 11.59 -20.88
CA ASN A 117 -41.20 10.31 -21.39
C ASN A 117 -42.13 9.59 -20.37
N GLY A 118 -42.96 10.34 -19.64
CA GLY A 118 -43.89 9.80 -18.63
C GLY A 118 -43.24 9.45 -17.30
N VAL A 119 -41.96 9.76 -17.11
CA VAL A 119 -41.25 9.55 -15.85
C VAL A 119 -41.01 10.90 -15.15
N PRO A 120 -41.35 11.05 -13.87
CA PRO A 120 -41.13 12.30 -13.15
C PRO A 120 -39.64 12.64 -13.05
N ILE A 121 -39.31 13.88 -13.39
CA ILE A 121 -37.95 14.44 -13.29
C ILE A 121 -37.72 14.96 -11.87
N ALA A 122 -36.46 15.14 -11.48
CA ALA A 122 -36.04 15.61 -10.16
C ALA A 122 -36.44 14.70 -9.00
N ARG A 123 -36.69 13.41 -9.29
CA ARG A 123 -36.94 12.39 -8.26
C ARG A 123 -35.77 11.43 -8.16
N MET A 124 -35.41 11.06 -6.93
CA MET A 124 -34.39 10.04 -6.71
C MET A 124 -34.93 8.68 -7.17
N SER A 125 -34.10 7.89 -7.87
CA SER A 125 -34.47 6.51 -8.17
C SER A 125 -34.35 5.61 -6.93
N PRO A 126 -35.17 4.55 -6.78
CA PRO A 126 -34.99 3.56 -5.71
C PRO A 126 -33.61 2.88 -5.75
N ALA A 127 -33.05 2.69 -6.95
CA ALA A 127 -31.68 2.18 -7.12
C ALA A 127 -30.63 3.16 -6.59
N THR A 128 -30.83 4.47 -6.79
CA THR A 128 -30.01 5.54 -6.21
C THR A 128 -30.11 5.55 -4.69
N GLY A 129 -31.32 5.44 -4.13
CA GLY A 129 -31.53 5.36 -2.67
C GLY A 129 -30.80 4.16 -2.06
N THR A 130 -30.89 3.00 -2.69
CA THR A 130 -30.14 1.79 -2.29
C THR A 130 -28.63 2.02 -2.31
N ALA A 131 -28.10 2.62 -3.37
CA ALA A 131 -26.66 2.91 -3.48
C ALA A 131 -26.18 3.93 -2.45
N PHE A 132 -27.00 4.93 -2.07
CA PHE A 132 -26.69 5.86 -0.97
C PHE A 132 -26.76 5.20 0.40
N PHE A 133 -27.73 4.32 0.65
CA PHE A 133 -27.78 3.53 1.87
C PHE A 133 -26.47 2.74 2.06
N LEU A 134 -26.07 1.97 1.05
CA LEU A 134 -24.84 1.18 1.10
C LEU A 134 -23.59 2.06 1.22
N SER A 135 -23.53 3.18 0.49
CA SER A 135 -22.39 4.13 0.53
C SER A 135 -22.26 4.84 1.87
N GLY A 136 -23.39 5.25 2.46
CA GLY A 136 -23.44 5.89 3.77
C GLY A 136 -22.97 4.93 4.86
N ILE A 137 -23.47 3.69 4.85
CA ILE A 137 -23.03 2.64 5.79
C ILE A 137 -21.55 2.29 5.59
N ALA A 138 -21.07 2.15 4.35
CA ALA A 138 -19.66 1.92 4.07
C ALA A 138 -18.77 3.03 4.65
N THR A 139 -19.12 4.28 4.38
CA THR A 139 -18.37 5.45 4.86
C THR A 139 -18.42 5.56 6.39
N PHE A 140 -19.57 5.28 7.01
CA PHE A 140 -19.72 5.24 8.47
C PHE A 140 -18.73 4.25 9.11
N PHE A 141 -18.66 3.02 8.59
CA PHE A 141 -17.76 2.00 9.12
C PHE A 141 -16.28 2.33 8.88
N LEU A 142 -15.93 3.00 7.77
CA LEU A 142 -14.56 3.51 7.57
C LEU A 142 -14.17 4.53 8.63
N ILE A 143 -15.03 5.52 8.90
CA ILE A 143 -14.77 6.55 9.94
C ILE A 143 -14.68 5.89 11.32
N LEU A 144 -15.56 4.92 11.59
CA LEU A 144 -15.56 4.17 12.84
C LEU A 144 -14.25 3.39 13.03
N HIS A 145 -13.75 2.75 11.97
CA HIS A 145 -12.50 1.98 11.99
C HIS A 145 -11.29 2.84 12.38
N GLN A 146 -11.16 4.06 11.86
CA GLN A 146 -10.06 4.96 12.22
C GLN A 146 -9.98 5.31 13.71
N LYS A 147 -11.11 5.29 14.43
CA LYS A 147 -11.19 5.74 15.83
C LYS A 147 -10.79 4.68 16.85
N PHE A 148 -10.96 3.39 16.53
CA PHE A 148 -10.70 2.32 17.49
C PHE A 148 -9.23 1.86 17.42
N PRO A 149 -8.51 1.79 18.56
CA PRO A 149 -7.10 1.41 18.61
C PRO A 149 -6.86 -0.05 18.20
N ASN A 150 -7.87 -0.91 18.31
CA ASN A 150 -7.81 -2.29 17.86
C ASN A 150 -8.41 -2.38 16.45
N ARG A 151 -7.57 -2.16 15.43
CA ARG A 151 -7.96 -2.13 14.01
C ARG A 151 -8.52 -3.48 13.56
N ASN A 152 -9.82 -3.68 13.75
CA ASN A 152 -10.50 -4.89 13.31
C ASN A 152 -10.59 -4.91 11.79
N THR A 153 -9.81 -5.78 11.16
CA THR A 153 -9.77 -5.96 9.70
C THR A 153 -11.12 -6.36 9.11
N LEU A 154 -12.03 -6.97 9.89
CA LEU A 154 -13.38 -7.30 9.42
C LEU A 154 -14.22 -6.06 9.10
N ILE A 155 -14.08 -4.98 9.87
CA ILE A 155 -14.83 -3.73 9.63
C ILE A 155 -14.36 -3.08 8.33
N GLU A 156 -13.04 -3.06 8.09
CA GLU A 156 -12.44 -2.57 6.85
C GLU A 156 -12.92 -3.40 5.64
N TYR A 157 -13.00 -4.74 5.78
CA TYR A 157 -13.51 -5.60 4.72
C TYR A 157 -15.00 -5.41 4.45
N PHE A 158 -15.80 -5.22 5.51
CA PHE A 158 -17.23 -4.97 5.37
C PHE A 158 -17.49 -3.65 4.64
N ALA A 159 -16.84 -2.56 5.07
CA ALA A 159 -16.95 -1.26 4.43
C ALA A 159 -16.47 -1.29 2.97
N GLY A 160 -15.32 -1.92 2.72
CA GLY A 160 -14.80 -2.12 1.36
C GLY A 160 -15.73 -2.94 0.47
N GLY A 161 -16.31 -4.02 1.00
CA GLY A 161 -17.28 -4.86 0.31
C GLY A 161 -18.53 -4.08 -0.11
N LEU A 162 -19.07 -3.23 0.77
CA LEU A 162 -20.19 -2.34 0.46
C LEU A 162 -19.81 -1.31 -0.61
N GLY A 163 -18.66 -0.65 -0.49
CA GLY A 163 -18.16 0.28 -1.50
C GLY A 163 -17.96 -0.38 -2.87
N PHE A 164 -17.50 -1.63 -2.89
CA PHE A 164 -17.35 -2.40 -4.13
C PHE A 164 -18.70 -2.81 -4.72
N LEU A 165 -19.68 -3.17 -3.88
CA LEU A 165 -21.03 -3.47 -4.33
C LEU A 165 -21.68 -2.25 -5.01
N VAL A 166 -21.52 -1.06 -4.42
CA VAL A 166 -21.99 0.20 -5.02
C VAL A 166 -21.27 0.46 -6.34
N PHE A 167 -19.96 0.23 -6.42
CA PHE A 167 -19.21 0.33 -7.67
C PHE A 167 -19.82 -0.58 -8.75
N LEU A 168 -20.11 -1.85 -8.44
CA LEU A 168 -20.71 -2.80 -9.38
C LEU A 168 -22.11 -2.36 -9.83
N ILE A 169 -22.96 -1.91 -8.90
CA ILE A 169 -24.29 -1.36 -9.24
C ILE A 169 -24.14 -0.18 -10.21
N SER A 170 -23.27 0.78 -9.87
CA SER A 170 -23.03 1.96 -10.70
C SER A 170 -22.47 1.61 -12.09
N PHE A 171 -21.63 0.58 -12.17
CA PHE A 171 -21.05 0.10 -13.41
C PHE A 171 -22.09 -0.55 -14.33
N VAL A 172 -23.05 -1.29 -13.78
CA VAL A 172 -24.17 -1.87 -14.55
C VAL A 172 -25.03 -0.77 -15.18
N PHE A 173 -25.41 0.25 -14.40
CA PHE A 173 -26.16 1.40 -14.94
C PHE A 173 -25.35 2.18 -16.00
N PHE A 174 -24.07 2.43 -15.74
CA PHE A 174 -23.18 3.05 -16.71
C PHE A 174 -23.12 2.26 -18.03
N LEU A 175 -23.01 0.93 -17.98
CA LEU A 175 -23.01 0.09 -19.18
C LEU A 175 -24.34 0.17 -19.94
N ALA A 176 -25.47 0.20 -19.23
CA ALA A 176 -26.78 0.35 -19.87
C ALA A 176 -26.89 1.66 -20.67
N TYR A 177 -26.37 2.77 -20.12
CA TYR A 177 -26.27 4.02 -20.87
C TYR A 177 -25.26 3.96 -22.03
N LEU A 178 -24.09 3.36 -21.82
CA LEU A 178 -23.06 3.20 -22.85
C LEU A 178 -23.58 2.40 -24.05
N TYR A 179 -24.43 1.42 -23.80
CA TYR A 179 -25.06 0.56 -24.80
C TYR A 179 -26.34 1.16 -25.40
N GLY A 180 -26.76 2.33 -24.94
CA GLY A 180 -27.95 3.01 -25.46
C GLY A 180 -29.27 2.39 -25.02
N THR A 181 -29.25 1.50 -24.02
CA THR A 181 -30.43 0.82 -23.46
C THR A 181 -30.51 1.11 -21.96
N PRO A 182 -30.69 2.39 -21.56
CA PRO A 182 -30.68 2.76 -20.16
C PRO A 182 -31.76 2.00 -19.38
N LEU A 183 -31.33 1.32 -18.32
CA LEU A 183 -32.18 0.44 -17.51
C LEU A 183 -33.40 1.19 -16.99
N LEU A 184 -34.55 0.51 -17.01
CA LEU A 184 -35.83 0.97 -16.45
C LEU A 184 -36.50 2.16 -17.16
N TYR A 185 -35.93 2.70 -18.24
CA TYR A 185 -36.57 3.77 -19.03
C TYR A 185 -37.86 3.33 -19.73
N GLU A 186 -37.97 2.05 -20.09
CA GLU A 186 -39.09 1.52 -20.87
C GLU A 186 -40.28 1.08 -20.01
N LEU A 187 -40.09 0.98 -18.69
CA LEU A 187 -41.10 0.43 -17.77
C LEU A 187 -42.10 1.48 -17.28
N GLY A 188 -41.83 2.78 -17.43
CA GLY A 188 -42.74 3.91 -17.12
C GLY A 188 -43.12 4.10 -15.64
N GLU A 189 -43.07 3.04 -14.83
CA GLU A 189 -43.51 3.02 -13.43
C GLU A 189 -42.38 3.37 -12.44
N THR A 190 -41.13 3.29 -12.88
CA THR A 190 -39.97 3.46 -11.99
C THR A 190 -39.03 4.53 -12.53
N VAL A 191 -38.69 5.50 -11.68
CA VAL A 191 -37.65 6.48 -12.00
C VAL A 191 -36.31 5.76 -12.15
N PRO A 192 -35.63 5.84 -13.31
CA PRO A 192 -34.34 5.20 -13.52
C PRO A 192 -33.21 6.05 -12.91
N MET A 193 -32.08 5.40 -12.59
CA MET A 193 -30.89 6.12 -12.12
C MET A 193 -30.27 6.92 -13.27
N ALA A 194 -30.08 8.23 -13.09
CA ALA A 194 -29.42 9.09 -14.08
C ALA A 194 -27.95 8.70 -14.36
N LEU A 195 -27.45 8.93 -15.58
CA LEU A 195 -26.05 8.66 -15.96
C LEU A 195 -25.05 9.41 -15.07
N THR A 196 -25.30 10.69 -14.80
CA THR A 196 -24.49 11.52 -13.89
C THR A 196 -24.46 10.96 -12.47
N THR A 197 -25.54 10.31 -12.03
CA THR A 197 -25.63 9.63 -10.73
C THR A 197 -24.80 8.35 -10.70
N ALA A 198 -24.87 7.53 -11.75
CA ALA A 198 -24.04 6.34 -11.88
C ALA A 198 -22.54 6.70 -11.87
N LEU A 199 -22.14 7.74 -12.61
CA LEU A 199 -20.76 8.26 -12.59
C LEU A 199 -20.38 8.81 -11.20
N GLY A 200 -21.28 9.52 -10.52
CA GLY A 200 -21.08 10.01 -9.16
C GLY A 200 -20.78 8.88 -8.17
N PHE A 201 -21.53 7.78 -8.23
CA PHE A 201 -21.27 6.61 -7.39
C PHE A 201 -19.96 5.90 -7.75
N ALA A 202 -19.58 5.85 -9.03
CA ALA A 202 -18.29 5.30 -9.42
C ALA A 202 -17.13 6.10 -8.78
N PHE A 203 -17.20 7.43 -8.83
CA PHE A 203 -16.22 8.31 -8.17
C PHE A 203 -16.22 8.17 -6.64
N LEU A 204 -17.40 8.14 -6.02
CA LEU A 204 -17.53 7.96 -4.57
C LEU A 204 -16.99 6.59 -4.12
N SER A 205 -17.25 5.54 -4.89
CA SER A 205 -16.72 4.20 -4.63
C SER A 205 -15.21 4.13 -4.77
N ILE A 206 -14.61 4.82 -5.75
CA ILE A 206 -13.15 4.97 -5.84
C ILE A 206 -12.62 5.60 -4.55
N SER A 207 -13.31 6.62 -4.02
CA SER A 207 -12.91 7.28 -2.78
C SER A 207 -12.91 6.32 -1.58
N VAL A 208 -14.04 5.63 -1.37
CA VAL A 208 -14.22 4.62 -0.30
C VAL A 208 -13.19 3.50 -0.41
N LEU A 209 -13.02 2.91 -1.60
CA LEU A 209 -12.14 1.76 -1.82
C LEU A 209 -10.65 2.10 -1.68
N SER A 210 -10.27 3.34 -1.96
CA SER A 210 -8.88 3.81 -1.83
C SER A 210 -8.58 4.50 -0.50
N ALA A 211 -9.59 4.72 0.34
CA ALA A 211 -9.46 5.41 1.63
C ALA A 211 -8.44 4.74 2.55
N GLU A 212 -8.44 3.39 2.59
CA GLU A 212 -7.43 2.59 3.28
C GLU A 212 -6.72 1.62 2.32
N ARG A 213 -5.44 1.33 2.61
CA ARG A 213 -4.58 0.52 1.73
C ARG A 213 -4.97 -0.95 1.69
N ASN A 214 -5.64 -1.46 2.72
CA ASN A 214 -5.97 -2.88 2.85
C ASN A 214 -7.47 -3.15 2.66
N THR A 215 -8.20 -2.17 2.12
CA THR A 215 -9.64 -2.28 1.84
C THR A 215 -9.89 -3.39 0.82
N PHE A 216 -10.91 -4.22 1.04
CA PHE A 216 -11.36 -5.18 0.04
C PHE A 216 -12.16 -4.46 -1.07
N PRO A 217 -12.02 -4.82 -2.38
CA PRO A 217 -11.12 -5.83 -2.94
C PRO A 217 -9.73 -5.27 -3.30
N LEU A 218 -9.46 -3.98 -3.09
CA LEU A 218 -8.22 -3.32 -3.51
C LEU A 218 -6.96 -4.00 -2.94
N ARG A 219 -7.01 -4.53 -1.72
CA ARG A 219 -5.94 -5.36 -1.12
C ARG A 219 -5.54 -6.57 -1.96
N LEU A 220 -6.46 -7.13 -2.73
CA LEU A 220 -6.15 -8.25 -3.63
C LEU A 220 -5.21 -7.80 -4.74
N LEU A 221 -5.32 -6.52 -5.13
CA LEU A 221 -4.50 -5.87 -6.14
C LEU A 221 -3.25 -5.22 -5.55
N ILE A 222 -3.25 -4.82 -4.29
CA ILE A 222 -2.11 -4.17 -3.63
C ILE A 222 -1.28 -5.23 -2.89
N GLY A 223 -0.06 -5.48 -3.37
CA GLY A 223 0.84 -6.44 -2.73
C GLY A 223 1.95 -6.92 -3.66
N PRO A 224 3.04 -7.47 -3.11
CA PRO A 224 4.11 -8.08 -3.90
C PRO A 224 3.78 -9.53 -4.31
N SER A 225 2.66 -10.09 -3.87
CA SER A 225 2.31 -11.49 -4.15
C SER A 225 2.07 -11.72 -5.65
N THR A 226 2.43 -12.91 -6.13
CA THR A 226 2.15 -13.35 -7.51
C THR A 226 0.67 -13.22 -7.86
N ARG A 227 -0.22 -13.55 -6.91
CA ARG A 227 -1.66 -13.36 -7.03
C ARG A 227 -2.03 -11.90 -7.31
N SER A 228 -1.50 -10.95 -6.55
CA SER A 228 -1.79 -9.52 -6.73
C SER A 228 -1.29 -9.00 -8.06
N TYR A 229 -0.14 -9.47 -8.53
CA TYR A 229 0.36 -9.14 -9.85
C TYR A 229 -0.55 -9.66 -10.96
N LEU A 230 -0.97 -10.93 -10.90
CA LEU A 230 -1.88 -11.50 -11.89
C LEU A 230 -3.21 -10.75 -11.94
N LEU A 231 -3.81 -10.46 -10.78
CA LEU A 231 -5.09 -9.76 -10.72
C LEU A 231 -5.03 -8.33 -11.28
N ARG A 232 -3.89 -7.63 -11.20
CA ARG A 232 -3.71 -6.31 -11.83
C ARG A 232 -3.82 -6.33 -13.35
N PHE A 233 -3.62 -7.47 -13.99
CA PHE A 233 -3.77 -7.62 -15.44
C PHE A 233 -5.10 -8.28 -15.81
N ILE A 234 -5.47 -9.34 -15.09
CA ILE A 234 -6.68 -10.12 -15.38
C ILE A 234 -7.93 -9.26 -15.17
N LEU A 235 -8.08 -8.57 -14.03
CA LEU A 235 -9.32 -7.83 -13.77
C LEU A 235 -9.59 -6.72 -14.79
N PRO A 236 -8.64 -5.80 -15.10
CA PRO A 236 -8.89 -4.80 -16.13
C PRO A 236 -9.16 -5.40 -17.50
N LEU A 237 -8.45 -6.49 -17.87
CA LEU A 237 -8.68 -7.19 -19.13
C LEU A 237 -10.08 -7.80 -19.20
N SER A 238 -10.56 -8.44 -18.12
CA SER A 238 -11.92 -8.99 -18.04
C SER A 238 -12.98 -7.91 -18.16
N VAL A 239 -12.81 -6.79 -17.44
CA VAL A 239 -13.73 -5.64 -17.54
C VAL A 239 -13.75 -5.09 -18.96
N LEU A 240 -12.58 -4.82 -19.55
CA LEU A 240 -12.45 -4.31 -20.92
C LEU A 240 -13.07 -5.27 -21.94
N SER A 241 -12.91 -6.56 -21.73
CA SER A 241 -13.44 -7.59 -22.62
C SER A 241 -14.96 -7.63 -22.57
N VAL A 242 -15.57 -7.50 -21.39
CA VAL A 242 -17.03 -7.40 -21.24
C VAL A 242 -17.56 -6.11 -21.88
N THR A 243 -16.91 -4.97 -21.64
CA THR A 243 -17.34 -3.67 -22.19
C THR A 243 -17.18 -3.60 -23.71
N PHE A 244 -16.04 -4.06 -24.22
CA PHE A 244 -15.78 -4.13 -25.66
C PHE A 244 -16.71 -5.14 -26.33
N GLY A 245 -16.93 -6.28 -25.67
CA GLY A 245 -17.76 -7.34 -26.19
C GLY A 245 -19.20 -6.92 -26.46
N GLY A 246 -19.83 -6.27 -25.48
CA GLY A 246 -21.18 -5.73 -25.65
C GLY A 246 -21.26 -4.66 -26.74
N GLY A 247 -20.29 -3.74 -26.79
CA GLY A 247 -20.23 -2.72 -27.85
C GLY A 247 -20.14 -3.30 -29.27
N VAL A 248 -19.33 -4.33 -29.47
CA VAL A 248 -19.20 -5.02 -30.76
C VAL A 248 -20.51 -5.73 -31.14
N VAL A 249 -21.18 -6.38 -30.19
CA VAL A 249 -22.48 -7.04 -30.44
C VAL A 249 -23.51 -6.03 -30.94
N LEU A 250 -23.60 -4.86 -30.32
CA LEU A 250 -24.52 -3.79 -30.73
C LEU A 250 -24.20 -3.27 -32.14
N LEU A 251 -22.93 -3.02 -32.43
CA LEU A 251 -22.49 -2.53 -33.73
C LEU A 251 -22.75 -3.55 -34.85
N LEU A 252 -22.50 -4.84 -34.59
CA LEU A 252 -22.76 -5.91 -35.56
C LEU A 252 -24.25 -6.22 -35.71
N ALA A 253 -25.03 -6.12 -34.65
CA ALA A 253 -26.48 -6.30 -34.71
C ALA A 253 -27.17 -5.23 -35.58
N GLN A 254 -26.62 -4.01 -35.62
CA GLN A 254 -27.14 -2.93 -36.48
C GLN A 254 -26.71 -3.04 -37.94
N THR A 255 -25.55 -3.64 -38.22
CA THR A 255 -24.96 -3.70 -39.56
C THR A 255 -25.22 -5.02 -40.28
N THR A 256 -25.49 -6.09 -39.55
CA THR A 256 -25.67 -7.44 -40.10
C THR A 256 -27.06 -7.99 -39.81
N LYS A 257 -27.56 -8.90 -40.66
CA LYS A 257 -28.81 -9.65 -40.41
C LYS A 257 -28.60 -10.88 -39.51
N VAL A 258 -27.42 -11.04 -38.91
CA VAL A 258 -27.08 -12.20 -38.09
C VAL A 258 -27.75 -12.06 -36.72
N ASN A 259 -28.23 -13.17 -36.17
CA ASN A 259 -28.84 -13.17 -34.84
C ASN A 259 -27.83 -12.65 -33.78
N PRO A 260 -28.18 -11.60 -32.99
CA PRO A 260 -27.30 -11.05 -31.95
C PRO A 260 -26.80 -12.08 -30.93
N ALA A 261 -27.62 -13.10 -30.62
CA ALA A 261 -27.22 -14.18 -29.73
C ALA A 261 -26.05 -15.00 -30.28
N MET A 262 -26.02 -15.24 -31.60
CA MET A 262 -24.91 -15.94 -32.25
C MET A 262 -23.63 -15.10 -32.24
N ILE A 263 -23.73 -13.79 -32.50
CA ILE A 263 -22.60 -12.86 -32.42
C ILE A 263 -22.04 -12.85 -30.99
N SER A 264 -22.90 -12.71 -29.99
CA SER A 264 -22.51 -12.71 -28.58
C SER A 264 -21.82 -14.01 -28.18
N ALA A 265 -22.34 -15.17 -28.61
CA ALA A 265 -21.74 -16.47 -28.32
C ALA A 265 -20.35 -16.61 -28.96
N ALA A 266 -20.20 -16.29 -30.26
CA ALA A 266 -18.93 -16.37 -30.97
C ALA A 266 -17.88 -15.43 -30.35
N LEU A 267 -18.28 -14.20 -30.02
CA LEU A 267 -17.40 -13.21 -29.41
C LEU A 267 -16.99 -13.61 -27.99
N THR A 268 -17.90 -14.21 -27.22
CA THR A 268 -17.60 -14.72 -25.87
C THR A 268 -16.53 -15.80 -25.92
N VAL A 269 -16.66 -16.77 -26.84
CA VAL A 269 -15.64 -17.82 -27.05
C VAL A 269 -14.29 -17.20 -27.43
N PHE A 270 -14.28 -16.24 -28.35
CA PHE A 270 -13.06 -15.53 -28.76
C PHE A 270 -12.40 -14.79 -27.58
N ILE A 271 -13.18 -14.03 -26.81
CA ILE A 271 -12.74 -13.32 -25.62
C ILE A 271 -12.14 -14.27 -24.58
N VAL A 272 -12.78 -15.41 -24.32
CA VAL A 272 -12.29 -16.43 -23.36
C VAL A 272 -10.95 -17.00 -23.80
N ILE A 273 -10.79 -17.32 -25.09
CA ILE A 273 -9.52 -17.83 -25.65
C ILE A 273 -8.41 -16.78 -25.52
N VAL A 274 -8.67 -15.55 -25.95
CA VAL A 274 -7.69 -14.45 -25.88
C VAL A 274 -7.31 -14.16 -24.43
N THR A 275 -8.29 -14.07 -23.53
CA THR A 275 -8.06 -13.82 -22.10
C THR A 275 -7.24 -14.95 -21.48
N GLY A 276 -7.55 -16.22 -21.79
CA GLY A 276 -6.80 -17.38 -21.31
C GLY A 276 -5.36 -17.41 -21.81
N PHE A 277 -5.15 -17.08 -23.09
CA PHE A 277 -3.81 -16.96 -23.67
C PHE A 277 -3.00 -15.85 -23.00
N VAL A 278 -3.57 -14.66 -22.88
CA VAL A 278 -2.90 -13.50 -22.23
C VAL A 278 -2.61 -13.83 -20.76
N ALA A 279 -3.55 -14.41 -20.02
CA ALA A 279 -3.34 -14.80 -18.63
C ALA A 279 -2.18 -15.80 -18.49
N THR A 280 -2.12 -16.81 -19.35
CA THR A 280 -1.03 -17.81 -19.36
C THR A 280 0.30 -17.18 -19.74
N TRP A 281 0.32 -16.31 -20.75
CA TRP A 281 1.51 -15.59 -21.20
C TRP A 281 2.08 -14.69 -20.10
N ILE A 282 1.23 -13.90 -19.44
CA ILE A 282 1.62 -13.05 -18.31
C ILE A 282 2.12 -13.90 -17.14
N SER A 283 1.40 -14.98 -16.80
CA SER A 283 1.78 -15.88 -15.70
C SER A 283 3.18 -16.47 -15.91
N ARG A 284 3.47 -17.01 -17.11
CA ARG A 284 4.79 -17.57 -17.45
C ARG A 284 5.89 -16.52 -17.45
N HIS A 285 5.63 -15.35 -18.06
CA HIS A 285 6.64 -14.31 -18.15
C HIS A 285 6.96 -13.69 -16.78
N MET A 286 5.97 -13.62 -15.87
CA MET A 286 6.15 -13.09 -14.52
C MET A 286 6.76 -14.10 -13.55
N GLY A 287 6.37 -15.38 -13.59
CA GLY A 287 6.97 -16.43 -12.76
C GLY A 287 8.48 -16.45 -12.92
N ASN A 288 8.96 -16.51 -14.16
CA ASN A 288 10.39 -16.50 -14.47
C ASN A 288 11.13 -15.26 -13.98
N LYS A 289 10.47 -14.10 -13.85
CA LYS A 289 11.11 -12.89 -13.32
C LYS A 289 11.27 -12.95 -11.81
N ILE A 290 10.26 -13.46 -11.10
CA ILE A 290 10.31 -13.61 -9.65
C ILE A 290 11.42 -14.61 -9.29
N ASP A 291 11.43 -15.76 -9.95
CA ASP A 291 12.41 -16.82 -9.71
C ASP A 291 13.84 -16.30 -9.93
N LYS A 292 14.08 -15.53 -11.01
CA LYS A 292 15.38 -14.91 -11.27
C LYS A 292 15.79 -13.88 -10.22
N VAL A 293 14.85 -13.11 -9.68
CA VAL A 293 15.14 -12.12 -8.63
C VAL A 293 15.48 -12.82 -7.31
N GLU A 294 14.74 -13.87 -6.98
CA GLU A 294 15.00 -14.68 -5.78
C GLU A 294 16.33 -15.43 -5.89
N GLU A 295 16.62 -16.02 -7.05
CA GLU A 295 17.90 -16.68 -7.32
C GLU A 295 19.07 -15.68 -7.29
N ALA A 296 18.91 -14.49 -7.88
CA ALA A 296 19.93 -13.45 -7.82
C ALA A 296 20.16 -12.95 -6.39
N LEU A 297 19.10 -12.80 -5.59
CA LEU A 297 19.20 -12.44 -4.17
C LEU A 297 19.95 -13.52 -3.40
N ARG A 298 19.54 -14.78 -3.52
CA ARG A 298 20.20 -15.91 -2.88
C ARG A 298 21.68 -16.00 -3.27
N ASN A 299 22.00 -15.86 -4.55
CA ASN A 299 23.38 -15.88 -5.04
C ASN A 299 24.20 -14.70 -4.48
N SER A 300 23.60 -13.52 -4.34
CA SER A 300 24.25 -12.36 -3.72
C SER A 300 24.51 -12.57 -2.23
N GLU A 301 23.52 -13.09 -1.49
CA GLU A 301 23.65 -13.40 -0.06
C GLU A 301 24.69 -14.48 0.19
N GLU A 302 24.67 -15.57 -0.58
CA GLU A 302 25.69 -16.63 -0.50
C GLU A 302 27.09 -16.09 -0.83
N ARG A 303 27.21 -15.22 -1.84
CA ARG A 303 28.50 -14.61 -2.20
C ARG A 303 29.04 -13.74 -1.07
N LEU A 304 28.20 -12.86 -0.49
CA LEU A 304 28.60 -12.01 0.64
C LEU A 304 28.95 -12.85 1.87
N ARG A 305 28.14 -13.87 2.18
CA ARG A 305 28.41 -14.79 3.29
C ARG A 305 29.72 -15.53 3.09
N LYS A 306 30.02 -16.01 1.88
CA LYS A 306 31.31 -16.65 1.57
C LYS A 306 32.48 -15.69 1.77
N ILE A 307 32.39 -14.45 1.27
CA ILE A 307 33.45 -13.43 1.45
C ILE A 307 33.69 -13.14 2.93
N PHE A 308 32.62 -12.94 3.71
CA PHE A 308 32.70 -12.68 5.15
C PHE A 308 33.36 -13.85 5.89
N GLN A 309 32.90 -15.08 5.63
CA GLN A 309 33.40 -16.29 6.29
C GLN A 309 34.83 -16.65 5.87
N SER A 310 35.23 -16.39 4.62
CA SER A 310 36.58 -16.69 4.12
C SER A 310 37.61 -15.59 4.40
N SER A 311 37.21 -14.48 5.04
CA SER A 311 38.16 -13.42 5.39
C SER A 311 39.18 -13.95 6.40
N PRO A 312 40.49 -13.74 6.18
CA PRO A 312 41.54 -14.17 7.12
C PRO A 312 41.61 -13.27 8.37
N ILE A 313 40.96 -12.11 8.33
CA ILE A 313 40.88 -11.19 9.47
C ILE A 313 39.72 -11.64 10.34
N CYS A 314 39.91 -11.62 11.67
CA CYS A 314 38.83 -11.86 12.62
C CYS A 314 37.82 -10.72 12.53
N ILE A 315 36.54 -11.03 12.27
CA ILE A 315 35.48 -10.04 12.12
C ILE A 315 34.31 -10.36 13.06
N ALA A 316 33.83 -9.34 13.77
CA ALA A 316 32.59 -9.41 14.54
C ALA A 316 31.66 -8.25 14.20
N ILE A 317 30.36 -8.52 14.16
CA ILE A 317 29.29 -7.52 14.06
C ILE A 317 28.56 -7.50 15.39
N THR A 318 28.46 -6.33 16.01
CA THR A 318 27.76 -6.14 17.29
C THR A 318 26.71 -5.05 17.19
N ASN A 319 25.60 -5.19 17.91
CA ASN A 319 24.60 -4.12 18.00
C ASN A 319 25.18 -2.97 18.84
N LEU A 320 25.09 -1.72 18.35
CA LEU A 320 25.72 -0.56 18.99
C LEU A 320 25.14 -0.28 20.39
N ALA A 321 23.82 -0.33 20.53
CA ALA A 321 23.12 0.04 21.76
C ALA A 321 23.28 -1.01 22.87
N SER A 322 23.13 -2.29 22.52
CA SER A 322 23.17 -3.40 23.49
C SER A 322 24.55 -4.00 23.67
N GLY A 323 25.46 -3.87 22.69
CA GLY A 323 26.77 -4.52 22.70
C GLY A 323 26.71 -6.04 22.51
N LYS A 324 25.56 -6.57 22.08
CA LYS A 324 25.37 -8.00 21.76
C LYS A 324 26.01 -8.34 20.43
N ILE A 325 26.66 -9.51 20.35
CA ILE A 325 27.25 -10.02 19.13
C ILE A 325 26.13 -10.57 18.23
N LEU A 326 26.06 -10.05 17.00
CA LEU A 326 25.06 -10.41 16.00
C LEU A 326 25.60 -11.42 14.98
N ASP A 327 26.87 -11.30 14.61
CA ASP A 327 27.55 -12.26 13.74
C ASP A 327 29.07 -12.24 13.94
N VAL A 328 29.72 -13.36 13.65
CA VAL A 328 31.19 -13.51 13.62
C VAL A 328 31.59 -14.39 12.43
N ASN A 329 32.77 -14.16 11.89
CA ASN A 329 33.31 -14.99 10.82
C ASN A 329 34.17 -16.16 11.36
N GLN A 330 34.51 -17.10 10.48
CA GLN A 330 35.33 -18.25 10.82
C GLN A 330 36.71 -17.88 11.40
N ALA A 331 37.33 -16.79 10.93
CA ALA A 331 38.60 -16.32 11.48
C ALA A 331 38.45 -15.87 12.94
N PHE A 332 37.36 -15.21 13.31
CA PHE A 332 37.10 -14.85 14.71
C PHE A 332 37.02 -16.09 15.60
N GLU A 333 36.32 -17.14 15.14
CA GLU A 333 36.21 -18.39 15.90
C GLU A 333 37.58 -19.02 16.15
N GLN A 334 38.44 -19.03 15.13
CA GLN A 334 39.79 -19.56 15.22
C GLN A 334 40.72 -18.68 16.06
N GLY A 335 40.64 -17.36 15.90
CA GLY A 335 41.54 -16.40 16.56
C GLY A 335 41.24 -16.18 18.04
N PHE A 336 39.96 -16.17 18.42
CA PHE A 336 39.55 -16.00 19.82
C PHE A 336 39.18 -17.30 20.53
N GLY A 337 38.95 -18.38 19.77
CA GLY A 337 38.65 -19.72 20.29
C GLY A 337 37.20 -19.96 20.70
N TYR A 338 36.30 -19.03 20.42
CA TYR A 338 34.86 -19.17 20.68
C TYR A 338 34.12 -19.64 19.44
N SER A 339 33.17 -20.57 19.55
CA SER A 339 32.29 -20.88 18.42
C SER A 339 31.24 -19.77 18.25
N LYS A 340 30.72 -19.63 17.03
CA LYS A 340 29.65 -18.70 16.70
C LYS A 340 28.44 -18.93 17.61
N GLU A 341 28.04 -20.17 17.84
CA GLU A 341 26.90 -20.52 18.68
C GLU A 341 27.08 -20.08 20.14
N GLU A 342 28.32 -20.00 20.63
CA GLU A 342 28.62 -19.57 22.00
C GLU A 342 28.54 -18.05 22.19
N VAL A 343 28.79 -17.27 21.12
CA VAL A 343 28.92 -15.81 21.23
C VAL A 343 27.71 -15.05 20.73
N ILE A 344 26.92 -15.63 19.82
CA ILE A 344 25.76 -14.94 19.23
C ILE A 344 24.71 -14.62 20.31
N GLY A 345 24.30 -13.36 20.37
CA GLY A 345 23.36 -12.83 21.36
C GLY A 345 23.98 -12.50 22.72
N VAL A 346 25.24 -12.87 22.96
CA VAL A 346 25.97 -12.58 24.20
C VAL A 346 26.54 -11.16 24.14
N ASN A 347 26.50 -10.47 25.28
CA ASN A 347 27.09 -9.13 25.40
C ASN A 347 28.62 -9.21 25.47
N THR A 348 29.32 -8.34 24.74
CA THR A 348 30.80 -8.25 24.83
C THR A 348 31.34 -8.02 26.25
N LYS A 349 30.55 -7.43 27.16
CA LYS A 349 30.86 -7.31 28.60
C LYS A 349 30.75 -8.64 29.33
N GLU A 350 29.66 -9.38 29.11
CA GLU A 350 29.45 -10.70 29.71
C GLU A 350 30.45 -11.72 29.20
N LEU A 351 30.81 -11.63 27.92
CA LEU A 351 31.81 -12.50 27.31
C LEU A 351 33.22 -12.27 27.90
N GLY A 352 33.47 -11.11 28.52
CA GLY A 352 34.76 -10.81 29.15
C GLY A 352 35.93 -10.69 28.17
N ILE A 353 35.65 -10.44 26.89
CA ILE A 353 36.65 -10.45 25.82
C ILE A 353 37.62 -9.26 25.91
N TRP A 354 37.19 -8.14 26.50
CA TRP A 354 38.05 -6.97 26.73
C TRP A 354 38.81 -7.13 28.05
N LYS A 355 40.15 -7.04 28.03
CA LYS A 355 40.94 -7.08 29.27
C LYS A 355 40.70 -5.86 30.14
N ASN A 356 40.56 -4.69 29.50
CA ASN A 356 40.27 -3.41 30.13
C ASN A 356 38.96 -2.87 29.55
N TRP A 357 37.98 -2.60 30.42
CA TRP A 357 36.65 -2.18 29.97
C TRP A 357 36.61 -0.70 29.56
N GLU A 358 37.43 0.12 30.20
CA GLU A 358 37.58 1.55 29.93
C GLU A 358 38.09 1.80 28.50
N ASP A 359 38.89 0.88 27.94
CA ASP A 359 39.29 0.93 26.53
C ASP A 359 38.10 0.80 25.58
N ARG A 360 37.16 -0.10 25.88
CA ARG A 360 35.94 -0.24 25.10
C ARG A 360 35.11 1.03 25.15
N GLU A 361 34.93 1.63 26.32
CA GLU A 361 34.12 2.85 26.49
C GLU A 361 34.71 4.01 25.67
N ARG A 362 36.04 4.18 25.72
CA ARG A 362 36.77 5.15 24.92
C ARG A 362 36.55 4.95 23.41
N VAL A 363 36.66 3.72 22.94
CA VAL A 363 36.46 3.37 21.53
C VAL A 363 35.02 3.63 21.09
N VAL A 364 34.03 3.25 21.89
CA VAL A 364 32.60 3.47 21.57
C VAL A 364 32.29 4.96 21.48
N MET A 365 32.82 5.79 22.38
CA MET A 365 32.63 7.25 22.30
C MET A 365 33.22 7.85 21.02
N LEU A 366 34.43 7.42 20.62
CA LEU A 366 35.06 7.83 19.36
C LEU A 366 34.22 7.41 18.16
N LEU A 367 33.73 6.17 18.18
CA LEU A 367 32.93 5.57 17.12
C LEU A 367 31.59 6.31 16.92
N ILE A 368 30.88 6.65 18.01
CA ILE A 368 29.62 7.42 17.95
C ILE A 368 29.86 8.83 17.38
N LYS A 369 30.99 9.46 17.73
CA LYS A 369 31.30 10.82 17.30
C LYS A 369 31.71 10.90 15.82
N GLN A 370 32.43 9.89 15.31
CA GLN A 370 33.11 9.98 14.01
C GLN A 370 32.63 8.95 12.98
N GLY A 371 31.86 7.94 13.40
CA GLY A 371 31.44 6.82 12.54
C GLY A 371 32.52 5.74 12.32
N PHE A 372 33.75 5.99 12.76
CA PHE A 372 34.89 5.08 12.67
C PHE A 372 35.80 5.27 13.90
N ALA A 373 36.46 4.21 14.34
CA ALA A 373 37.49 4.27 15.36
C ALA A 373 38.60 3.26 15.09
N HIS A 374 39.85 3.70 15.21
CA HIS A 374 41.04 2.84 15.20
C HIS A 374 41.63 2.82 16.60
N ALA A 375 41.87 1.61 17.11
CA ALA A 375 42.39 1.38 18.45
C ALA A 375 43.60 0.44 18.35
N PRO A 376 44.82 1.00 18.29
CA PRO A 376 46.03 0.19 18.20
C PRO A 376 46.34 -0.48 19.53
N GLU A 377 46.84 -1.71 19.45
CA GLU A 377 47.47 -2.44 20.56
C GLU A 377 46.55 -2.67 21.77
N ILE A 378 45.26 -2.93 21.53
CA ILE A 378 44.33 -3.28 22.60
C ILE A 378 44.51 -4.74 23.02
N GLU A 379 44.48 -4.99 24.32
CA GLU A 379 44.59 -6.33 24.88
C GLU A 379 43.20 -6.97 25.03
N PHE A 380 43.01 -8.10 24.34
CA PHE A 380 41.82 -8.94 24.45
C PHE A 380 42.14 -10.28 25.11
N ILE A 381 41.12 -10.88 25.75
CA ILE A 381 41.21 -12.20 26.40
C ILE A 381 40.56 -13.24 25.48
N ARG A 382 41.34 -14.24 25.06
CA ARG A 382 40.84 -15.40 24.32
C ARG A 382 40.10 -16.36 25.25
N LYS A 383 39.33 -17.30 24.69
CA LYS A 383 38.67 -18.36 25.47
C LYS A 383 39.64 -19.18 26.33
N SER A 384 40.88 -19.36 25.87
CA SER A 384 41.95 -20.03 26.63
C SER A 384 42.44 -19.25 27.86
N GLY A 385 42.09 -17.97 27.99
CA GLY A 385 42.65 -17.04 28.98
C GLY A 385 43.92 -16.34 28.52
N GLU A 386 44.45 -16.66 27.33
CA GLU A 386 45.61 -15.96 26.75
C GLU A 386 45.26 -14.52 26.37
N ILE A 387 46.22 -13.61 26.59
CA ILE A 387 46.10 -12.21 26.19
C ILE A 387 46.62 -12.05 24.76
N ALA A 388 45.75 -11.61 23.86
CA ALA A 388 46.11 -11.21 22.51
C ALA A 388 46.25 -9.69 22.42
N ILE A 389 47.31 -9.21 21.78
CA ILE A 389 47.51 -7.79 21.45
C ILE A 389 46.98 -7.57 20.04
N ILE A 390 45.92 -6.79 19.91
CA ILE A 390 45.16 -6.66 18.67
C ILE A 390 45.12 -5.20 18.23
N ASP A 391 45.40 -4.98 16.95
CA ASP A 391 45.11 -3.73 16.26
C ASP A 391 43.67 -3.79 15.72
N VAL A 392 42.77 -2.95 16.26
CA VAL A 392 41.33 -3.07 15.98
C VAL A 392 40.78 -1.85 15.24
N TYR A 393 40.00 -2.15 14.20
CA TYR A 393 39.29 -1.17 13.38
C TYR A 393 37.80 -1.35 13.55
N PHE A 394 37.11 -0.29 13.96
CA PHE A 394 35.67 -0.26 14.18
C PHE A 394 35.01 0.70 13.20
N SER A 395 33.93 0.26 12.56
CA SER A 395 33.12 1.10 11.67
C SER A 395 31.64 0.99 12.05
N LEU A 396 30.92 2.11 12.06
CA LEU A 396 29.47 2.10 12.14
C LEU A 396 28.88 1.65 10.80
N ILE A 397 28.01 0.65 10.86
CA ILE A 397 27.25 0.13 9.73
C ILE A 397 25.77 0.03 10.12
N VAL A 398 24.89 0.03 9.14
CA VAL A 398 23.46 -0.24 9.35
C VAL A 398 23.14 -1.61 8.79
N VAL A 399 22.62 -2.50 9.63
CA VAL A 399 22.19 -3.85 9.25
C VAL A 399 20.70 -3.96 9.53
N GLY A 400 19.89 -4.03 8.46
CA GLY A 400 18.44 -3.89 8.59
C GLY A 400 18.07 -2.46 8.99
N ASP A 401 17.37 -2.30 10.12
CA ASP A 401 17.00 -1.01 10.71
C ASP A 401 17.80 -0.72 12.01
N GLU A 402 18.87 -1.47 12.29
CA GLU A 402 19.69 -1.33 13.50
C GLU A 402 21.09 -0.77 13.21
N GLU A 403 21.56 0.12 14.09
CA GLU A 403 22.93 0.59 14.11
C GLU A 403 23.85 -0.46 14.73
N CYS A 404 24.86 -0.87 13.97
CA CYS A 404 25.78 -1.94 14.31
C CYS A 404 27.23 -1.48 14.18
N VAL A 405 28.11 -2.17 14.89
CA VAL A 405 29.56 -1.97 14.85
C VAL A 405 30.19 -3.16 14.15
N LEU A 406 30.85 -2.91 13.01
CA LEU A 406 31.74 -3.86 12.37
C LEU A 406 33.13 -3.72 12.98
N SER A 407 33.64 -4.80 13.56
CA SER A 407 34.93 -4.85 14.24
C SER A 407 35.86 -5.78 13.47
N ASN A 408 37.01 -5.27 13.03
CA ASN A 408 38.07 -6.06 12.40
C ASN A 408 39.27 -6.13 13.35
N PHE A 409 39.63 -7.34 13.75
CA PHE A 409 40.69 -7.61 14.72
C PHE A 409 41.90 -8.15 13.99
N LEU A 410 42.98 -7.36 13.95
CA LEU A 410 44.27 -7.79 13.41
C LEU A 410 45.18 -8.17 14.58
N ASP A 411 45.43 -9.48 14.73
CA ASP A 411 46.33 -9.98 15.76
C ASP A 411 47.79 -9.60 15.43
N ILE A 412 48.42 -8.86 16.33
CA ILE A 412 49.82 -8.42 16.22
C ILE A 412 50.66 -8.96 17.39
N THR A 413 50.16 -9.96 18.13
CA THR A 413 50.79 -10.51 19.33
C THR A 413 52.21 -11.01 19.03
N GLU A 414 52.39 -11.85 18.02
CA GLU A 414 53.70 -12.39 17.64
C GLU A 414 54.68 -11.29 17.25
N ARG A 415 54.21 -10.33 16.44
CA ARG A 415 55.02 -9.17 16.03
C ARG A 415 55.49 -8.37 17.23
N LYS A 416 54.61 -8.10 18.20
CA LYS A 416 54.95 -7.35 19.42
C LYS A 416 55.89 -8.10 20.33
N TRP A 417 55.75 -9.43 20.42
CA TRP A 417 56.68 -10.26 21.18
C TRP A 417 58.07 -10.29 20.55
N ALA A 418 58.16 -10.32 19.22
CA ALA A 418 59.41 -10.18 18.50
C ALA A 418 60.05 -8.79 18.75
N GLU A 419 59.29 -7.71 18.59
CA GLU A 419 59.75 -6.33 18.86
C GLU A 419 60.28 -6.17 20.29
N ARG A 420 59.56 -6.70 21.30
CA ARG A 420 60.00 -6.66 22.70
C ARG A 420 61.26 -7.48 22.96
N LYS A 421 61.39 -8.67 22.35
CA LYS A 421 62.60 -9.49 22.46
C LYS A 421 63.81 -8.81 21.82
N PHE A 422 63.64 -8.21 20.64
CA PHE A 422 64.70 -7.44 19.98
C PHE A 422 65.09 -6.20 20.78
N GLY A 423 64.12 -5.42 21.28
CA GLY A 423 64.39 -4.25 22.13
C GLY A 423 65.15 -4.61 23.40
N ALA A 424 64.71 -5.64 24.13
CA ALA A 424 65.41 -6.12 25.32
C ALA A 424 66.82 -6.66 25.02
N MET A 425 67.06 -7.21 23.83
CA MET A 425 68.39 -7.64 23.40
C MET A 425 69.32 -6.45 23.13
N PHE A 426 68.80 -5.36 22.55
CA PHE A 426 69.55 -4.12 22.34
C PHE A 426 69.89 -3.41 23.65
N ASP A 427 68.93 -3.29 24.57
CA ASP A 427 69.14 -2.65 25.88
C ASP A 427 70.09 -3.46 26.79
N ALA A 428 70.25 -4.76 26.52
CA ALA A 428 71.18 -5.64 27.23
C ALA A 428 72.62 -5.62 26.67
N ILE A 429 72.89 -4.89 25.56
CA ILE A 429 74.25 -4.64 25.09
C ILE A 429 74.83 -3.52 25.96
N PRO A 430 75.90 -3.76 26.76
CA PRO A 430 76.52 -2.70 27.56
C PRO A 430 77.05 -1.60 26.63
N ASP A 431 76.96 -0.33 27.04
CA ASP A 431 77.56 0.85 26.39
C ASP A 431 79.08 0.68 26.20
N ALA A 432 79.48 -0.07 25.19
CA ALA A 432 80.87 -0.33 24.85
C ALA A 432 81.00 -0.61 23.35
N ALA A 433 80.60 0.37 22.53
CA ALA A 433 81.08 0.46 21.16
C ALA A 433 81.14 1.92 20.68
N ILE A 434 81.75 2.81 21.48
CA ILE A 434 82.45 3.96 20.91
C ILE A 434 83.85 3.46 20.57
N PHE A 435 84.02 2.85 19.40
CA PHE A 435 85.33 2.83 18.75
C PHE A 435 85.43 4.11 17.91
N ALA A 436 86.08 5.11 18.49
CA ALA A 436 86.77 6.11 17.71
C ALA A 436 87.91 5.42 16.94
N ASP A 437 88.10 5.76 15.67
CA ASP A 437 89.41 6.23 15.26
C ASP A 437 89.36 7.12 14.01
N LYS A 438 90.36 8.00 13.98
CA LYS A 438 90.53 9.21 13.15
C LYS A 438 90.89 8.97 11.70
#